data_AF-A0A369NFZ0-F1
#
_entry.id   AF-A0A369NFZ0-F1
#
_cell.length_a   1.000
_cell.length_b   1.000
_cell.length_c   1.000
_cell.angle_alpha   90.00
_cell.angle_beta   90.00
_cell.angle_gamma   90.00
#
_symmetry.space_group_name_H-M   'P 1'
#
loop_
_entity.id
_entity.type
_entity.pdbx_description
1 polymer ?
#
loop_
_entity_poly.entity_id
_entity_poly.type
_entity_poly.pdbx_seq_one_letter_code
_entity_poly.pdbx_strand_id
1 'polypeptide(L)' 'MSDSQRKPRYILRPVVTPVAGAQPTKSAASKSEASSDPFLRPAQEDDDGYDPFSDRPPTPEPTFQEDPWR' A
#
# COMPACT_ATOMS: atom_id res chain seq x y z
N MET A 1 -46.78 -3.20 -23.09
CA MET A 1 -45.96 -2.43 -22.11
C MET A 1 -44.49 -2.80 -22.32
N SER A 2 -43.69 -1.96 -22.96
CA SER A 2 -42.24 -2.20 -23.09
C SER A 2 -41.50 -1.34 -22.09
N ASP A 3 -41.16 -1.93 -20.95
CA ASP A 3 -40.30 -1.31 -19.96
C ASP A 3 -38.84 -1.43 -20.44
N SER A 4 -38.37 -0.39 -21.11
CA SER A 4 -37.00 -0.29 -21.58
C SER A 4 -36.09 -0.10 -20.37
N GLN A 5 -35.40 -1.17 -19.95
CA GLN A 5 -34.40 -1.12 -18.89
C GLN A 5 -33.30 -0.10 -19.24
N ARG A 6 -33.40 1.11 -18.69
CA ARG A 6 -32.31 2.09 -18.71
C ARG A 6 -31.24 1.66 -17.71
N LYS A 7 -30.13 1.12 -18.19
CA LYS A 7 -28.93 0.89 -17.37
C LYS A 7 -28.27 2.25 -17.06
N PRO A 8 -28.17 2.66 -15.78
CA PRO A 8 -27.42 3.85 -15.44
C PRO A 8 -25.94 3.61 -15.74
N ARG A 9 -25.32 4.56 -16.44
CA ARG A 9 -23.87 4.58 -16.61
C ARG A 9 -23.27 5.29 -15.41
N TYR A 10 -22.61 4.53 -14.53
CA TYR A 10 -21.87 5.09 -13.41
C TYR A 10 -20.39 5.26 -13.76
N ILE A 11 -19.77 6.35 -13.30
CA ILE A 11 -18.34 6.61 -13.42
C ILE A 11 -17.79 6.77 -12.02
N LEU A 12 -16.96 5.82 -11.58
CA LEU A 12 -16.19 5.91 -10.34
C LEU A 12 -15.11 6.97 -10.52
N ARG A 13 -15.29 8.12 -9.88
CA ARG A 13 -14.21 9.12 -9.76
C ARG A 13 -13.36 8.72 -8.56
N PRO A 14 -12.03 8.58 -8.70
CA PRO A 14 -11.18 8.28 -7.56
C PRO A 14 -11.25 9.46 -6.57
N VAL A 15 -11.55 9.15 -5.31
CA VAL A 15 -11.44 10.11 -4.22
C VAL A 15 -10.06 9.89 -3.60
N VAL A 16 -9.18 10.87 -3.75
CA VAL A 16 -7.84 10.85 -3.14
C VAL A 16 -7.89 11.77 -1.93
N THR A 17 -7.59 11.22 -0.75
CA THR A 17 -7.29 12.04 0.43
C THR A 17 -5.87 12.60 0.28
N PRO A 18 -5.68 13.93 0.23
CA PRO A 18 -4.34 14.49 0.15
C PRO A 18 -3.57 14.20 1.43
N VAL A 19 -2.36 13.67 1.31
CA VAL A 19 -1.42 13.57 2.44
C VAL A 19 -0.95 14.98 2.80
N ALA A 20 -1.03 15.32 4.09
CA ALA A 20 -0.62 16.64 4.58
C ALA A 20 0.87 16.85 4.28
N GLY A 21 1.18 17.81 3.40
CA GLY A 21 2.55 18.14 2.97
C GLY A 21 2.88 17.77 1.53
N ALA A 22 2.03 17.04 0.79
CA ALA A 22 2.25 16.79 -0.64
C ALA A 22 1.95 18.05 -1.48
N GLN A 23 3.01 18.68 -1.99
CA GLN A 23 2.90 19.71 -3.02
C GLN A 23 2.51 19.07 -4.36
N PRO A 24 1.54 19.60 -5.12
CA PRO A 24 1.22 19.10 -6.45
C PRO A 24 2.36 19.47 -7.41
N THR A 25 3.30 18.55 -7.62
CA THR A 25 4.32 18.70 -8.65
C THR A 25 3.64 18.55 -10.01
N LYS A 26 3.26 19.68 -10.61
CA LYS A 26 3.08 19.76 -12.05
C LYS A 26 4.42 19.38 -12.68
N SER A 27 4.52 18.20 -13.28
CA SER A 27 5.28 17.95 -14.51
C SER A 27 5.22 16.48 -14.88
N ALA A 28 4.39 16.17 -15.89
CA ALA A 28 4.42 14.92 -16.64
C ALA A 28 5.57 14.91 -17.68
N ALA A 29 6.75 15.41 -17.31
CA ALA A 29 7.98 15.42 -18.11
C ALA A 29 9.09 15.63 -17.09
N SER A 30 9.83 14.63 -16.63
CA SER A 30 10.77 13.81 -17.38
C SER A 30 10.87 12.43 -16.73
N LYS A 31 10.40 11.39 -17.43
CA LYS A 31 10.57 9.98 -17.00
C LYS A 31 11.98 9.44 -17.26
N SER A 32 12.89 10.27 -17.76
CA SER A 32 14.19 9.89 -18.30
C SER A 32 15.36 10.05 -17.33
N GLU A 33 15.17 10.69 -16.18
CA GLU A 33 16.26 10.95 -15.21
C GLU A 33 16.15 10.10 -13.94
N ALA A 34 15.02 9.42 -13.74
CA ALA A 34 14.80 8.54 -12.60
C ALA A 34 15.64 7.24 -12.62
N SER A 35 16.38 6.96 -13.71
CA SER A 35 17.19 5.75 -13.81
C SER A 35 18.58 5.86 -13.19
N SER A 36 18.97 7.03 -12.68
CA SER A 36 20.32 7.28 -12.12
C SER A 36 20.31 7.56 -10.61
N ASP A 37 19.16 7.56 -9.96
CA ASP A 37 19.10 7.67 -8.50
C ASP A 37 19.57 6.34 -7.89
N PRO A 38 20.67 6.31 -7.12
CA PRO A 38 21.19 5.08 -6.52
C PRO A 38 20.23 4.45 -5.48
N PHE A 39 19.21 5.19 -5.03
CA PHE A 39 18.18 4.70 -4.13
C PHE A 39 16.91 4.23 -4.85
N LEU A 40 16.77 4.52 -6.15
CA LEU A 40 15.64 4.03 -6.94
C LEU A 40 15.92 2.59 -7.39
N ARG A 41 15.16 1.65 -6.81
CA ARG A 41 15.16 0.25 -7.22
C ARG A 41 14.35 0.07 -8.52
N PRO A 42 14.72 -0.88 -9.40
CA PRO A 42 13.93 -1.23 -10.58
C PRO A 42 12.49 -1.60 -10.23
N ALA A 43 11.53 -1.26 -11.10
CA ALA A 43 10.10 -1.50 -10.88
C ALA A 43 9.68 -2.99 -10.74
N GLN A 44 10.59 -3.93 -11.05
CA GLN A 44 10.39 -5.37 -10.90
C GLN A 44 11.13 -5.96 -9.70
N GLU A 45 11.93 -5.16 -8.99
CA GLU A 45 12.45 -5.59 -7.71
C GLU A 45 11.33 -5.60 -6.68
N ASP A 46 11.33 -6.64 -5.86
CA ASP A 46 10.44 -6.78 -4.72
C ASP A 46 10.81 -5.74 -3.68
N ASP A 47 10.11 -4.62 -3.76
CA ASP A 47 10.08 -3.53 -2.79
C ASP A 47 8.63 -3.39 -2.29
N ASP A 48 8.08 -4.53 -1.85
CA ASP A 48 6.75 -4.64 -1.25
C ASP A 48 6.68 -4.04 0.17
N GLY A 49 7.81 -3.52 0.67
CA GLY A 49 7.92 -2.93 1.99
C GLY A 49 7.88 -3.96 3.11
N TYR A 50 8.16 -5.24 2.83
CA TYR A 50 8.18 -6.27 3.86
C TYR A 50 9.39 -6.09 4.79
N ASP A 51 9.13 -5.72 6.04
CA ASP A 51 10.15 -5.79 7.09
C ASP A 51 10.43 -7.27 7.40
N PRO A 52 11.70 -7.73 7.36
CA PRO A 52 12.10 -9.09 7.73
C PRO A 52 11.56 -9.60 9.06
N PHE A 53 11.08 -8.70 9.93
CA PHE A 53 10.51 -9.05 11.23
C PHE A 53 8.98 -9.15 11.27
N SER A 54 8.29 -8.90 10.16
CA SER A 54 6.83 -9.07 10.03
C SER A 54 6.40 -10.52 10.14
N ASP A 55 7.22 -11.45 9.65
CA ASP A 55 6.98 -12.91 9.74
C ASP A 55 7.52 -13.53 11.03
N ARG A 56 8.01 -12.74 11.98
CA ARG A 56 8.52 -13.33 13.22
C ARG A 56 7.36 -14.01 13.95
N PRO A 57 7.47 -15.32 14.22
CA PRO A 57 6.48 -15.98 15.03
C PRO A 57 6.45 -15.29 16.40
N PRO A 58 5.25 -15.17 17.02
CA PRO A 58 5.16 -14.69 18.38
C PRO A 58 6.03 -15.55 19.30
N THR A 59 6.53 -14.94 20.38
CA THR A 59 7.26 -15.68 21.42
C THR A 59 6.37 -16.82 21.90
N PRO A 60 6.87 -18.06 21.95
CA PRO A 60 6.07 -19.19 22.37
C PRO A 60 5.60 -18.97 23.81
N GLU A 61 4.31 -19.20 24.03
CA GLU A 61 3.74 -19.17 25.38
C GLU A 61 4.43 -20.24 26.25
N PRO A 62 4.73 -19.94 27.52
CA PRO A 62 5.29 -20.92 28.43
C PRO A 62 4.28 -22.04 28.68
N THR A 63 4.75 -23.29 28.68
CA THR A 63 3.90 -24.48 28.89
C THR A 63 3.34 -24.59 30.30
N PHE A 64 3.90 -23.85 31.25
CA PHE A 64 3.43 -23.75 32.62
C PHE A 64 3.54 -22.31 33.11
N GLN A 65 2.69 -21.94 34.06
CA GLN A 65 2.80 -20.66 34.75
C GLN A 65 3.96 -20.76 35.75
N GLU A 66 4.90 -19.80 35.71
CA GLU A 66 6.07 -19.78 36.59
C GLU A 66 5.66 -19.75 38.08
N ASP A 67 4.52 -19.13 38.40
CA ASP A 67 3.95 -19.07 39.74
C ASP A 67 2.44 -19.36 39.72
N PRO A 68 1.99 -20.56 40.13
CA PRO A 68 0.57 -20.93 40.12
C PRO A 68 -0.27 -20.24 41.22
N TRP A 69 0.31 -19.37 42.04
CA TRP A 69 -0.38 -18.72 43.18
C TRP A 69 -0.29 -17.18 43.18
N ARG A 70 0.10 -16.55 42.07
CA ARG A 70 0.14 -15.08 41.89
C ARG A 70 -1.20 -14.44 41.57
#